data_AF-A2F2J9-F1
#
_entry.id   AF-A2F2J9-F1
#
_cell.length_a   1.000
_cell.length_b   1.000
_cell.length_c   1.000
_cell.angle_alpha   90.00
_cell.angle_beta   90.00
_cell.angle_gamma   90.00
#
_symmetry.space_group_name_H-M   'P 1'
#
loop_
_entity.id
_entity.type
_entity.pdbx_description
1 polymer ?
#
loop_
_entity_poly.entity_id
_entity_poly.type
_entity_poly.pdbx_seq_one_letter_code
_entity_poly.pdbx_strand_id
1 'polypeptide(L)'
;MSASANRTKEDGIESRRDLEVDNSSSGSMKLHDLSPLSKSKKGSTTNSTKDLSKTPNTELKLNEEEEYEEDDEDNEVEISQSYTETTENSFNQFDFTNPSSILKFKYRSISATLIRAINLFRNSHKLGNIGESPLLSKLAMKHSLAMAKGETKFSAAPVRSEVLSQPFANFYAHVTKSDSPNHAFLDVANEWATDPNLSKALLSKINVVGVGMASNKKISFFTVICAVKSYIGNSQLVGDELRSVLLGNRCIQLVNKIRKDFDLQTYLYDDYLSMHAYKFCQADHTKITQKFMSSRFNDVSNIHVDFGQVDFEKANPKSIVEEWMHQTQHPIAILGEFNRIGIGFCLKKNKLCSVRIVTRSLHASLIDGSEVLVDNHILAKHVAEEMNDFREQHSLARLNLDDDLFKFAQIHSEYIANGSEGTNPIEDDFYQNIIEPRYKLSDISHTTCREMSRAPKEVMKKWRNNTDCVSVVLNLVDDIGVGLCFDEDYVCHVTVIIADKGGEKEVVNKIVSL
;
A
#
# COMPACT_ATOMS: atom_id res chain seq x y z
N MET A 1 -38.64 -56.20 58.28
CA MET A 1 -37.25 -55.96 58.73
C MET A 1 -36.94 -54.50 58.39
N SER A 2 -37.46 -53.57 59.20
CA SER A 2 -36.75 -52.81 60.27
C SER A 2 -35.80 -51.76 59.67
N ALA A 3 -35.80 -50.46 59.97
CA ALA A 3 -36.63 -49.51 60.73
C ALA A 3 -36.06 -48.10 60.36
N SER A 4 -36.89 -47.10 60.03
CA SER A 4 -37.36 -45.98 60.90
C SER A 4 -36.26 -44.97 61.32
N ALA A 5 -36.32 -43.71 60.85
CA ALA A 5 -36.79 -42.48 61.57
C ALA A 5 -35.62 -41.74 62.29
N ASN A 6 -35.50 -40.42 62.50
CA ASN A 6 -36.33 -39.21 62.63
C ASN A 6 -35.46 -37.97 62.24
N ARG A 7 -35.94 -36.89 61.60
CA ARG A 7 -36.59 -35.65 62.12
C ARG A 7 -35.96 -35.00 63.38
N THR A 8 -35.48 -33.75 63.22
CA THR A 8 -35.82 -32.60 64.07
C THR A 8 -35.54 -31.25 63.38
N LYS A 9 -36.42 -30.28 63.67
CA LYS A 9 -36.42 -28.84 63.31
C LYS A 9 -35.87 -28.02 64.48
N GLU A 10 -35.42 -26.78 64.21
CA GLU A 10 -35.62 -25.52 64.97
C GLU A 10 -34.80 -24.42 64.24
N ASP A 11 -35.40 -23.47 63.53
CA ASP A 11 -36.04 -22.20 63.95
C ASP A 11 -35.09 -21.15 64.58
N GLY A 12 -34.90 -20.03 63.85
CA GLY A 12 -35.02 -18.69 64.45
C GLY A 12 -33.87 -17.66 64.32
N ILE A 13 -34.20 -16.56 63.62
CA ILE A 13 -33.90 -15.14 63.94
C ILE A 13 -32.77 -14.41 63.16
N GLU A 14 -33.25 -13.64 62.18
CA GLU A 14 -32.94 -12.26 61.76
C GLU A 14 -31.61 -11.57 62.16
N SER A 15 -30.90 -11.01 61.16
CA SER A 15 -30.66 -9.56 61.05
C SER A 15 -29.87 -9.18 59.78
N ARG A 16 -30.53 -8.36 58.96
CA ARG A 16 -30.06 -7.40 57.93
C ARG A 16 -28.54 -7.16 57.79
N ARG A 17 -28.05 -7.23 56.54
CA ARG A 17 -27.55 -6.06 55.79
C ARG A 17 -27.38 -6.39 54.31
N ASP A 18 -27.90 -5.46 53.51
CA ASP A 18 -27.89 -5.40 52.06
C ASP A 18 -26.46 -5.38 51.51
N LEU A 19 -26.24 -6.10 50.40
CA LEU A 19 -25.25 -5.77 49.38
C LEU A 19 -25.75 -6.38 48.06
N GLU A 20 -26.50 -5.58 47.32
CA GLU A 20 -26.69 -5.74 45.88
C GLU A 20 -25.30 -5.74 45.22
N VAL A 21 -24.95 -6.84 44.55
CA VAL A 21 -23.84 -6.87 43.60
C VAL A 21 -24.45 -6.97 42.21
N ASP A 22 -24.52 -5.80 41.58
CA ASP A 22 -24.75 -5.61 40.16
C ASP A 22 -23.70 -6.39 39.35
N ASN A 23 -24.10 -7.53 38.78
CA ASN A 23 -23.37 -8.17 37.69
C ASN A 23 -23.64 -7.39 36.40
N SER A 24 -22.84 -6.36 36.19
CA SER A 24 -22.88 -5.49 35.02
C SER A 24 -22.25 -6.13 33.77
N SER A 25 -23.04 -6.08 32.69
CA SER A 25 -22.62 -5.92 31.29
C SER A 25 -21.93 -7.08 30.56
N SER A 26 -22.72 -8.09 30.17
CA SER A 26 -22.50 -8.78 28.89
C SER A 26 -22.93 -7.85 27.74
N GLY A 27 -22.08 -6.90 27.38
CA GLY A 27 -22.29 -6.02 26.24
C GLY A 27 -22.10 -6.76 24.92
N SER A 28 -23.18 -7.29 24.35
CA SER A 28 -23.24 -7.65 22.93
C SER A 28 -23.04 -6.36 22.12
N MET A 29 -21.83 -6.12 21.59
CA MET A 29 -21.56 -5.00 20.68
C MET A 29 -22.45 -5.12 19.43
N LYS A 30 -23.27 -4.09 19.18
CA LYS A 30 -24.12 -4.01 17.99
C LYS A 30 -23.30 -3.48 16.81
N LEU A 31 -23.61 -3.96 15.60
CA LEU A 31 -22.91 -3.67 14.34
C LEU A 31 -22.73 -2.18 13.97
N HIS A 32 -23.35 -1.25 14.70
CA HIS A 32 -23.32 0.19 14.42
C HIS A 32 -22.04 0.89 14.87
N ASP A 33 -21.18 0.28 15.69
CA ASP A 33 -19.92 0.89 16.17
C ASP A 33 -18.77 0.88 15.12
N LEU A 34 -19.10 0.75 13.84
CA LEU A 34 -18.14 0.50 12.75
C LEU A 34 -18.13 1.56 11.62
N SER A 35 -18.76 2.72 11.81
CA SER A 35 -18.82 3.80 10.81
C SER A 35 -17.68 4.84 10.93
N PRO A 36 -17.17 5.41 9.80
CA PRO A 36 -16.05 6.36 9.80
C PRO A 36 -16.49 7.81 10.14
N LEU A 37 -15.68 8.52 10.95
CA LEU A 37 -15.86 9.92 11.33
C LEU A 37 -15.05 10.87 10.41
N SER A 38 -15.73 11.88 9.87
CA SER A 38 -15.22 12.96 9.01
C SER A 38 -14.45 14.06 9.77
N LYS A 39 -13.43 14.63 9.12
CA LYS A 39 -12.51 15.68 9.60
C LYS A 39 -13.15 17.08 9.68
N SER A 40 -12.74 17.89 10.66
CA SER A 40 -12.91 19.36 10.67
C SER A 40 -11.57 20.12 10.78
N LYS A 41 -11.51 21.23 10.02
CA LYS A 41 -10.46 22.26 9.81
C LYS A 41 -9.96 22.93 11.12
N LYS A 42 -8.66 23.24 11.31
CA LYS A 42 -7.74 24.28 10.75
C LYS A 42 -7.81 25.64 11.49
N GLY A 43 -6.65 26.11 11.98
CA GLY A 43 -6.30 27.48 12.38
C GLY A 43 -4.81 27.50 12.76
N SER A 44 -3.88 28.05 11.96
CA SER A 44 -3.48 29.48 11.84
C SER A 44 -2.90 29.99 13.17
N THR A 45 -1.71 30.61 13.30
CA THR A 45 -1.16 31.74 12.51
C THR A 45 0.31 32.02 12.93
N THR A 46 1.19 32.28 11.94
CA THR A 46 2.18 33.39 11.79
C THR A 46 3.42 33.66 12.66
N ASN A 47 4.49 34.03 11.91
CA ASN A 47 5.57 35.03 12.12
C ASN A 47 6.82 34.62 12.93
N SER A 48 8.04 35.06 12.62
CA SER A 48 8.64 35.75 11.47
C SER A 48 10.16 35.85 11.70
N THR A 49 10.93 35.81 10.61
CA THR A 49 12.16 36.59 10.30
C THR A 49 13.48 36.43 11.08
N LYS A 50 14.53 36.20 10.25
CA LYS A 50 15.85 36.90 10.18
C LYS A 50 16.90 36.57 11.25
N ASP A 51 18.20 36.55 10.99
CA ASP A 51 19.05 36.72 9.80
C ASP A 51 20.49 36.36 10.22
N LEU A 52 21.36 36.03 9.24
CA LEU A 52 22.82 36.27 9.21
C LEU A 52 23.71 35.62 10.31
N SER A 53 24.91 35.09 10.08
CA SER A 53 25.80 34.93 8.92
C SER A 53 27.10 34.27 9.42
N LYS A 54 27.94 33.82 8.48
CA LYS A 54 29.41 33.64 8.58
C LYS A 54 29.97 32.31 9.14
N THR A 55 30.20 31.40 8.20
CA THR A 55 31.46 30.64 7.98
C THR A 55 32.67 31.61 7.84
N PRO A 56 33.94 31.19 8.08
CA PRO A 56 34.66 30.37 7.09
C PRO A 56 35.74 29.38 7.61
N ASN A 57 36.00 28.41 6.72
CA ASN A 57 37.28 27.76 6.37
C ASN A 57 38.02 26.99 7.48
N THR A 58 38.54 25.79 7.22
CA THR A 58 39.70 25.60 6.32
C THR A 58 39.87 24.12 5.93
N GLU A 59 40.36 23.99 4.70
CA GLU A 59 40.92 22.88 3.91
C GLU A 59 41.78 21.82 4.63
N LEU A 60 41.84 20.61 4.02
CA LEU A 60 43.01 19.75 3.73
C LEU A 60 42.48 18.44 3.10
N LYS A 61 42.47 18.26 1.76
CA LYS A 61 43.52 17.70 0.86
C LYS A 61 44.16 16.36 1.29
N LEU A 62 44.00 15.34 0.41
CA LEU A 62 44.93 14.29 -0.08
C LEU A 62 44.04 13.18 -0.74
N ASN A 63 44.02 12.96 -2.07
CA ASN A 63 44.95 12.18 -2.93
C ASN A 63 45.28 10.79 -2.33
N GLU A 64 45.22 9.62 -2.98
CA GLU A 64 45.38 9.16 -4.39
C GLU A 64 44.73 7.74 -4.46
N GLU A 65 43.99 7.39 -5.52
CA GLU A 65 44.39 6.50 -6.65
C GLU A 65 44.77 5.06 -6.27
N GLU A 66 44.04 4.08 -6.81
CA GLU A 66 44.65 2.89 -7.45
C GLU A 66 43.62 2.21 -8.38
N GLU A 67 44.00 2.17 -9.66
CA GLU A 67 43.41 1.44 -10.80
C GLU A 67 43.56 -0.08 -10.62
N TYR A 68 42.56 -0.84 -11.08
CA TYR A 68 42.78 -2.14 -11.71
C TYR A 68 41.82 -2.28 -12.89
N GLU A 69 42.40 -2.29 -14.09
CA GLU A 69 41.80 -2.84 -15.31
C GLU A 69 41.84 -4.37 -15.22
N GLU A 70 40.75 -5.04 -15.61
CA GLU A 70 40.82 -6.31 -16.32
C GLU A 70 39.52 -6.49 -17.11
N ASP A 71 39.70 -6.51 -18.43
CA ASP A 71 38.70 -6.80 -19.46
C ASP A 71 38.20 -8.24 -19.34
N ASP A 72 36.87 -8.44 -19.45
CA ASP A 72 36.31 -9.66 -20.04
C ASP A 72 35.01 -9.27 -20.77
N GLU A 73 35.07 -9.39 -22.09
CA GLU A 73 34.00 -9.17 -23.04
C GLU A 73 32.88 -10.21 -22.86
N ASP A 74 31.65 -9.76 -22.62
CA ASP A 74 30.45 -10.53 -23.00
C ASP A 74 29.30 -9.59 -23.38
N ASN A 75 28.92 -9.68 -24.66
CA ASN A 75 27.89 -8.94 -25.40
C ASN A 75 26.63 -8.54 -24.61
N GLU A 76 26.53 -7.27 -24.25
CA GLU A 76 25.25 -6.61 -23.96
C GLU A 76 24.75 -5.83 -25.19
N VAL A 77 23.51 -6.12 -25.57
CA VAL A 77 22.78 -5.41 -26.62
C VAL A 77 22.52 -3.98 -26.15
N GLU A 78 23.23 -3.00 -26.72
CA GLU A 78 22.99 -1.58 -26.52
C GLU A 78 21.56 -1.20 -26.92
N ILE A 79 20.68 -1.05 -25.93
CA ILE A 79 19.44 -0.28 -26.08
C ILE A 79 19.83 1.18 -25.86
N SER A 80 20.08 1.88 -26.96
CA SER A 80 20.39 3.31 -26.98
C SER A 80 19.31 4.12 -26.24
N GLN A 81 19.67 4.63 -25.06
CA GLN A 81 18.89 5.59 -24.29
C GLN A 81 18.98 6.97 -24.94
N SER A 82 18.02 7.31 -25.81
CA SER A 82 17.80 8.71 -26.21
C SER A 82 16.76 9.34 -25.27
N TYR A 83 17.21 9.77 -24.10
CA TYR A 83 16.45 10.67 -23.23
C TYR A 83 16.48 12.07 -23.82
N THR A 84 15.38 12.54 -24.40
CA THR A 84 15.11 13.98 -24.52
C THR A 84 13.64 14.26 -24.26
N GLU A 85 13.43 15.09 -23.24
CA GLU A 85 12.35 16.08 -23.09
C GLU A 85 10.90 15.66 -23.34
N THR A 86 10.14 15.36 -22.28
CA THR A 86 8.67 15.63 -22.24
C THR A 86 8.06 15.80 -20.84
N THR A 87 8.85 15.87 -19.75
CA THR A 87 8.31 16.03 -18.39
C THR A 87 8.09 17.48 -17.92
N GLU A 88 8.23 18.49 -18.77
CA GLU A 88 8.25 19.89 -18.29
C GLU A 88 6.89 20.55 -17.98
N ASN A 89 5.74 19.94 -18.30
CA ASN A 89 4.47 20.71 -18.30
C ASN A 89 3.43 20.45 -17.18
N SER A 90 3.80 19.90 -16.01
CA SER A 90 2.85 19.83 -14.86
C SER A 90 3.37 20.32 -13.51
N PHE A 91 4.52 21.00 -13.47
CA PHE A 91 5.19 21.40 -12.21
C PHE A 91 4.73 22.74 -11.60
N ASN A 92 3.67 23.37 -12.12
CA ASN A 92 3.19 24.65 -11.63
C ASN A 92 2.03 24.50 -10.64
N GLN A 93 2.33 24.85 -9.38
CA GLN A 93 1.49 24.85 -8.17
C GLN A 93 1.45 23.52 -7.37
N PHE A 94 2.54 23.21 -6.67
CA PHE A 94 2.48 22.26 -5.56
C PHE A 94 1.65 22.85 -4.41
N ASP A 95 0.42 22.36 -4.21
CA ASP A 95 -0.26 22.51 -2.92
C ASP A 95 0.36 21.56 -1.91
N PHE A 96 1.37 22.04 -1.18
CA PHE A 96 1.97 21.28 -0.10
C PHE A 96 1.01 21.09 1.10
N THR A 97 -0.04 21.90 1.22
CA THR A 97 -0.99 21.80 2.32
C THR A 97 -1.93 20.61 2.15
N ASN A 98 -2.23 20.24 0.91
CA ASN A 98 -2.96 19.03 0.54
C ASN A 98 -2.40 18.47 -0.78
N PRO A 99 -1.34 17.64 -0.75
CA PRO A 99 -0.76 17.09 -1.97
C PRO A 99 -1.82 16.30 -2.75
N SER A 100 -1.75 16.36 -4.09
CA SER A 100 -2.66 15.62 -4.96
C SER A 100 -2.55 14.10 -4.75
N SER A 101 -3.59 13.36 -5.13
CA SER A 101 -3.66 11.90 -4.94
C SER A 101 -2.45 11.20 -5.57
N ILE A 102 -2.10 11.58 -6.80
CA ILE A 102 -0.96 11.04 -7.54
C ILE A 102 0.37 11.37 -6.87
N LEU A 103 0.49 12.57 -6.29
CA LEU A 103 1.72 12.96 -5.60
C LEU A 103 1.90 12.15 -4.30
N LYS A 104 0.81 11.91 -3.56
CA LYS A 104 0.83 11.03 -2.39
C LYS A 104 1.21 9.60 -2.76
N PHE A 105 0.71 9.08 -3.88
CA PHE A 105 1.14 7.80 -4.43
C PHE A 105 2.65 7.77 -4.65
N LYS A 106 3.20 8.76 -5.38
CA LYS A 106 4.65 8.84 -5.66
C LYS A 106 5.48 8.79 -4.37
N TYR A 107 5.12 9.62 -3.37
CA TYR A 107 5.82 9.65 -2.09
C TYR A 107 5.70 8.34 -1.30
N ARG A 108 4.51 7.74 -1.25
CA ARG A 108 4.28 6.45 -0.57
C ARG A 108 5.05 5.31 -1.24
N SER A 109 5.05 5.26 -2.56
CA SER A 109 5.72 4.23 -3.36
C SER A 109 7.24 4.28 -3.25
N ILE A 110 7.84 5.48 -3.26
CA ILE A 110 9.28 5.63 -2.99
C ILE A 110 9.61 5.25 -1.54
N SER A 111 8.78 5.66 -0.58
CA SER A 111 8.94 5.28 0.83
C SER A 111 8.90 3.75 1.02
N ALA A 112 7.96 3.06 0.37
CA ALA A 112 7.87 1.60 0.37
C ALA A 112 9.13 0.93 -0.20
N THR A 113 9.64 1.48 -1.31
CA THR A 113 10.86 0.98 -1.97
C THR A 113 12.10 1.21 -1.08
N LEU A 114 12.15 2.30 -0.32
CA LEU A 114 13.22 2.53 0.67
C LEU A 114 13.15 1.53 1.83
N ILE A 115 11.95 1.16 2.29
CA ILE A 115 11.78 0.09 3.28
C ILE A 115 12.25 -1.25 2.71
N ARG A 116 11.97 -1.54 1.43
CA ARG A 116 12.53 -2.71 0.73
C ARG A 116 14.06 -2.70 0.75
N ALA A 117 14.69 -1.56 0.43
CA ALA A 117 16.15 -1.43 0.48
C ALA A 117 16.71 -1.71 1.89
N ILE A 118 16.05 -1.22 2.94
CA ILE A 118 16.40 -1.54 4.33
C ILE A 118 16.29 -3.05 4.60
N ASN A 119 15.22 -3.70 4.13
CA ASN A 119 15.05 -5.15 4.29
C ASN A 119 16.10 -5.96 3.54
N LEU A 120 16.48 -5.55 2.33
CA LEU A 120 17.58 -6.17 1.58
C LEU A 120 18.91 -6.03 2.33
N PHE A 121 19.21 -4.85 2.85
CA PHE A 121 20.40 -4.59 3.67
C PHE A 121 20.41 -5.45 4.95
N ARG A 122 19.27 -5.62 5.62
CA ARG A 122 19.18 -6.49 6.80
C ARG A 122 19.36 -7.97 6.45
N ASN A 123 18.78 -8.43 5.34
CA ASN A 123 18.88 -9.80 4.88
C ASN A 123 20.33 -10.16 4.50
N SER A 124 21.09 -9.24 3.89
CA SER A 124 22.52 -9.47 3.62
C SER A 124 23.34 -9.67 4.90
N HIS A 125 22.84 -9.19 6.04
CA HIS A 125 23.42 -9.38 7.37
C HIS A 125 22.74 -10.51 8.18
N LYS A 126 21.96 -11.38 7.53
CA LYS A 126 21.24 -12.52 8.14
C LYS A 126 20.24 -12.11 9.22
N LEU A 127 19.72 -10.89 9.16
CA LEU A 127 18.63 -10.42 10.01
C LEU A 127 17.30 -10.52 9.26
N GLY A 128 16.21 -10.78 9.98
CA GLY A 128 14.88 -10.82 9.37
C GLY A 128 14.37 -9.43 8.97
N ASN A 129 13.42 -9.43 8.04
CA ASN A 129 12.70 -8.23 7.59
C ASN A 129 12.09 -7.47 8.78
N ILE A 130 12.12 -6.14 8.70
CA ILE A 130 11.36 -5.25 9.57
C ILE A 130 9.99 -4.97 8.94
N GLY A 131 8.98 -4.87 9.80
CA GLY A 131 7.62 -4.51 9.37
C GLY A 131 7.47 -3.00 9.16
N GLU A 132 6.50 -2.59 8.36
CA GLU A 132 6.09 -1.20 8.32
C GLU A 132 5.18 -0.87 9.51
N SER A 133 5.32 0.34 10.07
CA SER A 133 4.38 0.91 11.03
C SER A 133 3.64 2.10 10.40
N PRO A 134 2.32 1.99 10.13
CA PRO A 134 1.53 3.09 9.56
C PRO A 134 1.60 4.38 10.38
N LEU A 135 1.70 4.26 11.71
CA LEU A 135 1.88 5.40 12.61
C LEU A 135 3.22 6.11 12.38
N LEU A 136 4.31 5.34 12.28
CA LEU A 136 5.63 5.91 12.03
C LEU A 136 5.72 6.47 10.61
N SER A 137 5.17 5.79 9.60
CA SER A 137 5.10 6.28 8.22
C SER A 137 4.35 7.62 8.16
N LYS A 138 3.24 7.77 8.91
CA LYS A 138 2.50 9.04 9.01
C LYS A 138 3.33 10.15 9.64
N LEU A 139 4.04 9.88 10.74
CA LEU A 139 4.89 10.87 11.40
C LEU A 139 6.08 11.27 10.51
N ALA A 140 6.74 10.30 9.88
CA ALA A 140 7.83 10.53 8.95
C ALA A 140 7.36 11.36 7.74
N MET A 141 6.22 11.01 7.15
CA MET A 141 5.63 11.74 6.02
C MET A 141 5.28 13.19 6.40
N LYS A 142 4.62 13.38 7.55
CA LYS A 142 4.31 14.72 8.09
C LYS A 142 5.58 15.55 8.26
N HIS A 143 6.65 14.96 8.79
CA HIS A 143 7.91 15.64 8.99
C HIS A 143 8.61 16.00 7.67
N SER A 144 8.68 15.09 6.71
CA SER A 144 9.24 15.35 5.38
C SER A 144 8.46 16.45 4.65
N LEU A 145 7.12 16.45 4.73
CA LEU A 145 6.27 17.52 4.19
C LEU A 145 6.57 18.87 4.85
N ALA A 146 6.72 18.92 6.17
CA ALA A 146 7.07 20.16 6.88
C ALA A 146 8.46 20.68 6.46
N MET A 147 9.43 19.79 6.21
CA MET A 147 10.75 20.17 5.69
C MET A 147 10.65 20.73 4.28
N ALA A 148 9.91 20.06 3.39
CA ALA A 148 9.71 20.51 2.01
C ALA A 148 9.08 21.92 1.93
N LYS A 149 8.20 22.25 2.88
CA LYS A 149 7.57 23.58 3.02
C LYS A 149 8.45 24.63 3.68
N GLY A 150 9.56 24.24 4.29
CA GLY A 150 10.36 25.14 5.15
C GLY A 150 9.68 25.49 6.48
N GLU A 151 8.65 24.75 6.91
CA GLU A 151 7.97 24.91 8.20
C GLU A 151 8.83 24.39 9.36
N THR A 152 9.75 23.46 9.08
CA THR A 152 10.70 22.93 10.05
C THR A 152 12.11 22.90 9.48
N LYS A 153 13.12 22.95 10.37
CA LYS A 153 14.53 22.83 9.98
C LYS A 153 14.85 21.39 9.58
N PHE A 154 15.86 21.23 8.71
CA PHE A 154 16.44 19.93 8.40
C PHE A 154 17.13 19.35 9.65
N SER A 155 16.36 18.60 10.45
CA SER A 155 16.80 17.99 11.70
C SER A 155 15.82 16.90 12.11
N ALA A 156 16.32 15.84 12.75
CA ALA A 156 15.47 14.82 13.35
C ALA A 156 14.87 15.24 14.70
N ALA A 157 15.31 16.36 15.30
CA ALA A 157 14.84 16.76 16.64
C ALA A 157 13.31 16.94 16.76
N PRO A 158 12.61 17.59 15.81
CA PRO A 158 11.16 17.76 15.90
C PRO A 158 10.40 16.44 15.87
N VAL A 159 10.75 15.55 14.94
CA VAL A 159 10.09 14.23 14.83
C VAL A 159 10.42 13.32 16.01
N ARG A 160 11.63 13.42 16.59
CA ARG A 160 11.97 12.67 17.82
C ARG A 160 11.04 13.04 18.98
N SER A 161 10.73 14.32 19.15
CA SER A 161 9.79 14.79 20.17
C SER A 161 8.37 14.25 19.95
N GLU A 162 7.91 14.17 18.69
CA GLU A 162 6.61 13.56 18.39
C GLU A 162 6.60 12.06 18.68
N VAL A 163 7.66 11.32 18.32
CA VAL A 163 7.75 9.86 18.55
C VAL A 163 7.83 9.52 20.04
N LEU A 164 8.41 10.37 20.89
CA LEU A 164 8.42 10.17 22.36
C LEU A 164 7.01 10.10 22.98
N SER A 165 6.01 10.69 22.33
CA SER A 165 4.60 10.60 22.76
C SER A 165 3.90 9.31 22.32
N GLN A 166 4.59 8.45 21.57
CA GLN A 166 4.04 7.24 20.96
C GLN A 166 4.48 5.98 21.71
N PRO A 167 3.82 4.83 21.48
CA PRO A 167 4.04 3.63 22.26
C PRO A 167 5.32 2.85 21.90
N PHE A 168 6.46 3.53 21.70
CA PHE A 168 7.73 2.92 21.33
C PHE A 168 8.77 3.08 22.44
N ALA A 169 9.18 1.96 23.05
CA ALA A 169 10.14 1.96 24.15
C ALA A 169 11.53 2.44 23.72
N ASN A 170 11.94 2.07 22.50
CA ASN A 170 13.19 2.48 21.89
C ASN A 170 12.94 2.84 20.44
N PHE A 171 13.52 3.94 19.99
CA PHE A 171 13.44 4.36 18.59
C PHE A 171 14.69 5.15 18.17
N TYR A 172 14.88 5.23 16.87
CA TYR A 172 15.89 6.04 16.21
C TYR A 172 15.22 6.78 15.07
N ALA A 173 15.54 8.07 14.91
CA ALA A 173 15.04 8.88 13.80
C ALA A 173 16.19 9.61 13.12
N HIS A 174 16.17 9.61 11.80
CA HIS A 174 17.17 10.20 10.92
C HIS A 174 16.49 10.92 9.75
N VAL A 175 17.13 11.96 9.26
CA VAL A 175 16.64 12.76 8.14
C VAL A 175 17.75 12.91 7.11
N THR A 176 17.37 12.78 5.84
CA THR A 176 18.27 12.87 4.69
C THR A 176 17.66 13.83 3.68
N LYS A 177 18.50 14.49 2.88
CA LYS A 177 18.06 15.28 1.73
C LYS A 177 18.86 14.87 0.50
N SER A 178 18.24 14.91 -0.67
CA SER A 178 18.95 14.78 -1.94
C SER A 178 18.62 15.98 -2.82
N ASP A 179 19.68 16.56 -3.41
CA ASP A 179 19.60 17.66 -4.36
C ASP A 179 19.36 17.16 -5.81
N SER A 180 19.29 15.83 -5.99
CA SER A 180 19.07 15.14 -7.27
C SER A 180 17.73 14.40 -7.26
N PRO A 181 16.59 15.04 -7.60
CA PRO A 181 15.28 14.41 -7.54
C PRO A 181 15.19 13.07 -8.30
N ASN A 182 15.92 12.95 -9.41
CA ASN A 182 15.93 11.76 -10.25
C ASN A 182 16.77 10.59 -9.69
N HIS A 183 17.73 10.87 -8.80
CA HIS A 183 18.60 9.85 -8.18
C HIS A 183 18.40 9.73 -6.65
N ALA A 184 17.48 10.52 -6.10
CA ALA A 184 17.26 10.64 -4.67
C ALA A 184 17.04 9.30 -3.96
N PHE A 185 16.40 8.33 -4.62
CA PHE A 185 16.24 6.98 -4.06
C PHE A 185 17.58 6.29 -3.79
N LEU A 186 18.46 6.23 -4.80
CA LEU A 186 19.72 5.50 -4.72
C LEU A 186 20.67 6.20 -3.74
N ASP A 187 20.75 7.53 -3.81
CA ASP A 187 21.56 8.36 -2.91
C ASP A 187 21.19 8.07 -1.44
N VAL A 188 19.89 8.12 -1.14
CA VAL A 188 19.37 7.96 0.22
C VAL A 188 19.56 6.53 0.72
N ALA A 189 19.29 5.52 -0.12
CA ALA A 189 19.49 4.12 0.25
C ALA A 189 20.96 3.83 0.59
N ASN A 190 21.88 4.33 -0.22
CA ASN A 190 23.33 4.18 0.01
C ASN A 190 23.78 4.96 1.24
N GLU A 191 23.31 6.19 1.43
CA GLU A 191 23.59 6.98 2.63
C GLU A 191 23.12 6.23 3.89
N TRP A 192 21.91 5.66 3.88
CA TRP A 192 21.38 4.96 5.04
C TRP A 192 22.13 3.66 5.37
N ALA A 193 22.64 2.98 4.35
CA ALA A 193 23.45 1.78 4.53
C ALA A 193 24.88 2.11 5.03
N THR A 194 25.40 3.30 4.71
CA THR A 194 26.79 3.70 5.01
C THR A 194 26.93 4.64 6.21
N ASP A 195 25.88 5.38 6.60
CA ASP A 195 25.90 6.20 7.82
C ASP A 195 26.11 5.31 9.05
N PRO A 196 27.17 5.50 9.85
CA PRO A 196 27.51 4.59 10.94
C PRO A 196 26.43 4.50 12.04
N ASN A 197 25.68 5.58 12.26
CA ASN A 197 24.68 5.61 13.33
C ASN A 197 23.38 4.95 12.88
N LEU A 198 22.92 5.26 11.67
CA LEU A 198 21.71 4.71 11.09
C LEU A 198 21.91 3.24 10.71
N SER A 199 23.00 2.85 10.05
CA SER A 199 23.30 1.46 9.73
C SER A 199 23.31 0.57 10.99
N LYS A 200 23.95 1.03 12.07
CA LYS A 200 23.93 0.34 13.37
C LYS A 200 22.52 0.24 13.95
N ALA A 201 21.70 1.28 13.81
CA ALA A 201 20.30 1.24 14.23
C ALA A 201 19.49 0.25 13.37
N LEU A 202 19.70 0.23 12.06
CA LEU A 202 19.08 -0.67 11.10
C LEU A 202 19.45 -2.14 11.33
N LEU A 203 20.64 -2.42 11.86
CA LEU A 203 21.08 -3.78 12.22
C LEU A 203 20.77 -4.17 13.68
N SER A 204 20.10 -3.31 14.43
CA SER A 204 19.71 -3.58 15.82
C SER A 204 18.42 -4.39 15.92
N LYS A 205 17.92 -4.58 17.15
CA LYS A 205 16.67 -5.30 17.48
C LYS A 205 15.39 -4.54 17.10
N ILE A 206 15.46 -3.51 16.27
CA ILE A 206 14.27 -2.86 15.69
C ILE A 206 13.44 -3.91 14.92
N ASN A 207 12.12 -3.74 14.98
CA ASN A 207 11.17 -4.65 14.31
C ASN A 207 10.11 -3.91 13.49
N VAL A 208 10.04 -2.58 13.60
CA VAL A 208 9.18 -1.74 12.78
C VAL A 208 9.90 -0.49 12.28
N VAL A 209 9.48 0.01 11.12
CA VAL A 209 9.98 1.23 10.51
C VAL A 209 8.84 2.06 9.92
N GLY A 210 9.03 3.38 9.86
CA GLY A 210 8.25 4.27 9.02
C GLY A 210 9.17 5.16 8.22
N VAL A 211 8.87 5.31 6.93
CA VAL A 211 9.60 6.19 6.01
C VAL A 211 8.62 7.21 5.44
N GLY A 212 9.10 8.45 5.27
CA GLY A 212 8.35 9.51 4.62
C GLY A 212 9.23 10.32 3.69
N MET A 213 8.68 10.69 2.55
CA MET A 213 9.33 11.50 1.52
C MET A 213 8.45 12.68 1.17
N ALA A 214 9.06 13.85 0.98
CA ALA A 214 8.42 14.94 0.26
C ALA A 214 9.49 15.77 -0.44
N SER A 215 9.17 16.33 -1.59
CA SER A 215 10.11 17.13 -2.37
C SER A 215 9.57 18.53 -2.57
N ASN A 216 10.43 19.54 -2.50
CA ASN A 216 10.16 20.84 -3.10
C ASN A 216 10.70 20.86 -4.55
N LYS A 217 10.66 22.02 -5.23
CA LYS A 217 11.10 22.12 -6.65
C LYS A 217 12.56 21.70 -6.90
N LYS A 218 13.41 21.64 -5.87
CA LYS A 218 14.85 21.39 -6.03
C LYS A 218 15.37 20.24 -5.18
N ILE A 219 14.80 20.03 -4.00
CA ILE A 219 15.34 19.15 -2.97
C ILE A 219 14.26 18.18 -2.55
N SER A 220 14.65 16.90 -2.46
CA SER A 220 13.85 15.84 -1.87
C SER A 220 14.27 15.61 -0.43
N PHE A 221 13.31 15.55 0.49
CA PHE A 221 13.52 15.36 1.91
C PHE A 221 12.96 14.00 2.37
N PHE A 222 13.75 13.30 3.16
CA PHE A 222 13.44 11.98 3.65
C PHE A 222 13.53 11.95 5.18
N THR A 223 12.61 11.23 5.79
CA THR A 223 12.63 10.94 7.23
C THR A 223 12.46 9.45 7.39
N VAL A 224 13.37 8.81 8.15
CA VAL A 224 13.24 7.41 8.55
C VAL A 224 13.15 7.33 10.07
N ILE A 225 12.18 6.56 10.56
CA ILE A 225 11.98 6.30 11.99
C ILE A 225 11.97 4.78 12.17
N CYS A 226 12.96 4.26 12.89
CA CYS A 226 13.04 2.86 13.26
C CYS A 226 12.69 2.70 14.72
N ALA A 227 11.91 1.68 15.08
CA ALA A 227 11.51 1.48 16.47
C ALA A 227 11.41 0.00 16.86
N VAL A 228 11.42 -0.21 18.17
CA VAL A 228 11.04 -1.48 18.79
C VAL A 228 9.59 -1.37 19.24
N LYS A 229 8.71 -2.03 18.48
CA LYS A 229 7.32 -2.27 18.87
C LYS A 229 7.27 -3.45 19.85
N SER A 230 6.69 -3.21 21.02
CA SER A 230 6.41 -4.23 22.02
C SER A 230 4.91 -4.28 22.29
N TYR A 231 4.34 -5.48 22.33
CA TYR A 231 2.98 -5.69 22.84
C TYR A 231 2.92 -5.71 24.38
N ILE A 232 4.07 -5.82 25.04
CA ILE A 232 4.18 -5.79 26.50
C ILE A 232 4.38 -4.35 26.94
N GLY A 233 3.47 -3.85 27.78
CA GLY A 233 3.55 -2.54 28.42
C GLY A 233 3.15 -1.34 27.56
N ASN A 234 2.71 -1.54 26.31
CA ASN A 234 2.37 -0.41 25.42
C ASN A 234 1.30 -0.67 24.35
N SER A 235 0.41 -1.64 24.54
CA SER A 235 -0.60 -1.95 23.51
C SER A 235 -1.97 -1.39 23.87
N GLN A 236 -2.60 -0.75 22.88
CA GLN A 236 -4.05 -0.58 22.78
C GLN A 236 -4.80 -1.93 22.84
N LEU A 237 -4.08 -3.05 22.69
CA LEU A 237 -4.58 -4.42 22.83
C LEU A 237 -4.51 -4.87 24.29
N VAL A 238 -5.62 -5.35 24.83
CA VAL A 238 -5.72 -5.85 26.21
C VAL A 238 -6.51 -7.16 26.26
N GLY A 239 -6.31 -7.94 27.33
CA GLY A 239 -7.09 -9.14 27.59
C GLY A 239 -7.03 -10.18 26.47
N ASP A 240 -8.19 -10.66 26.04
CA ASP A 240 -8.32 -11.73 25.06
C ASP A 240 -7.91 -11.32 23.64
N GLU A 241 -8.03 -10.04 23.30
CA GLU A 241 -7.56 -9.53 22.01
C GLU A 241 -6.03 -9.64 21.91
N LEU A 242 -5.31 -9.25 22.97
CA LEU A 242 -3.86 -9.40 23.04
C LEU A 242 -3.45 -10.88 22.95
N ARG A 243 -4.14 -11.78 23.67
CA ARG A 243 -3.88 -13.23 23.62
C ARG A 243 -4.09 -13.78 22.20
N SER A 244 -5.15 -13.35 21.53
CA SER A 244 -5.44 -13.69 20.14
C SER A 244 -4.30 -13.26 19.21
N VAL A 245 -3.85 -12.01 19.29
CA VAL A 245 -2.76 -11.48 18.45
C VAL A 245 -1.43 -12.19 18.72
N LEU A 246 -1.12 -12.52 19.98
CA LEU A 246 0.09 -13.26 20.33
C LEU A 246 0.05 -14.70 19.78
N LEU A 247 -1.11 -15.37 19.84
CA LEU A 247 -1.28 -16.69 19.27
C LEU A 247 -1.19 -16.66 17.72
N GLY A 248 -1.78 -15.64 17.09
CA GLY A 248 -1.66 -15.40 15.64
C GLY A 248 -0.21 -15.24 15.20
N ASN A 249 0.56 -14.44 15.93
CA ASN A 249 2.00 -14.26 15.71
C ASN A 249 2.82 -15.57 15.86
N ARG A 250 2.34 -16.56 16.61
CA ARG A 250 2.97 -17.89 16.65
C ARG A 250 2.55 -18.78 15.49
N CYS A 251 1.28 -18.74 15.11
CA CYS A 251 0.78 -19.54 13.98
C CYS A 251 1.41 -19.10 12.65
N ILE A 252 1.60 -17.80 12.44
CA ILE A 252 2.20 -17.27 11.20
C ILE A 252 3.64 -17.77 10.97
N GLN A 253 4.41 -18.04 12.02
CA GLN A 253 5.77 -18.59 11.88
C GLN A 253 5.73 -19.98 11.21
N LEU A 254 4.73 -20.79 11.56
CA LEU A 254 4.54 -22.11 10.96
C LEU A 254 3.98 -22.01 9.54
N VAL A 255 3.00 -21.12 9.31
CA VAL A 255 2.47 -20.86 7.95
C VAL A 255 3.58 -20.41 7.00
N ASN A 256 4.44 -19.50 7.43
CA ASN A 256 5.57 -19.04 6.62
C ASN A 256 6.64 -20.10 6.41
N LYS A 257 6.81 -21.05 7.33
CA LYS A 257 7.67 -22.22 7.10
C LYS A 257 7.11 -23.09 5.98
N ILE A 258 5.82 -23.41 6.05
CA ILE A 258 5.12 -24.19 5.01
C ILE A 258 5.24 -23.48 3.66
N ARG A 259 4.94 -22.16 3.59
CA ARG A 259 5.04 -21.39 2.35
C ARG A 259 6.43 -21.43 1.73
N LYS A 260 7.49 -21.34 2.55
CA LYS A 260 8.87 -21.51 2.08
C LYS A 260 9.13 -22.91 1.51
N ASP A 261 8.57 -23.95 2.11
CA ASP A 261 8.70 -25.32 1.61
C ASP A 261 8.03 -25.51 0.22
N PHE A 262 7.17 -24.57 -0.20
CA PHE A 262 6.53 -24.50 -1.51
C PHE A 262 7.07 -23.36 -2.41
N ASP A 263 8.22 -22.76 -2.08
CA ASP A 263 8.81 -21.61 -2.79
C ASP A 263 7.87 -20.39 -2.92
N LEU A 264 6.97 -20.23 -1.95
CA LEU A 264 6.05 -19.10 -1.89
C LEU A 264 6.57 -17.98 -0.99
N GLN A 265 6.28 -16.74 -1.39
CA GLN A 265 6.60 -15.55 -0.61
C GLN A 265 5.97 -15.63 0.78
N THR A 266 6.73 -15.36 1.83
CA THR A 266 6.19 -15.35 3.20
C THR A 266 5.19 -14.22 3.39
N TYR A 267 4.13 -14.47 4.14
CA TYR A 267 3.22 -13.43 4.60
C TYR A 267 3.87 -12.57 5.68
N LEU A 268 3.60 -11.26 5.62
CA LEU A 268 3.84 -10.38 6.76
C LEU A 268 2.58 -10.28 7.62
N TYR A 269 2.78 -10.41 8.92
CA TYR A 269 1.70 -10.33 9.90
C TYR A 269 1.21 -8.88 10.02
N ASP A 270 -0.11 -8.69 9.93
CA ASP A 270 -0.74 -7.38 9.99
C ASP A 270 -1.65 -7.27 11.21
N ASP A 271 -1.35 -6.34 12.10
CA ASP A 271 -2.09 -6.16 13.34
C ASP A 271 -3.50 -5.62 13.10
N TYR A 272 -3.69 -4.74 12.10
CA TYR A 272 -5.00 -4.19 11.78
C TYR A 272 -5.93 -5.28 11.23
N LEU A 273 -5.41 -6.15 10.34
CA LEU A 273 -6.14 -7.33 9.89
C LEU A 273 -6.42 -8.27 11.07
N SER A 274 -5.47 -8.46 11.98
CA SER A 274 -5.63 -9.36 13.14
C SER A 274 -6.69 -8.89 14.12
N MET A 275 -6.77 -7.58 14.36
CA MET A 275 -7.83 -6.98 15.19
C MET A 275 -9.22 -7.17 14.55
N HIS A 276 -9.33 -7.00 13.23
CA HIS A 276 -10.59 -7.29 12.53
C HIS A 276 -10.92 -8.77 12.54
N ALA A 277 -9.94 -9.65 12.33
CA ALA A 277 -10.13 -11.09 12.41
C ALA A 277 -10.63 -11.50 13.80
N TYR A 278 -10.10 -10.91 14.88
CA TYR A 278 -10.58 -11.13 16.24
C TYR A 278 -12.05 -10.71 16.42
N LYS A 279 -12.42 -9.52 15.91
CA LYS A 279 -13.82 -9.06 15.92
C LYS A 279 -14.73 -9.97 15.11
N PHE A 280 -14.27 -10.46 13.96
CA PHE A 280 -15.00 -11.37 13.10
C PHE A 280 -15.19 -12.75 13.71
N CYS A 281 -14.23 -13.24 14.50
CA CYS A 281 -14.38 -14.46 15.28
C CYS A 281 -15.57 -14.36 16.25
N GLN A 282 -15.91 -13.17 16.73
CA GLN A 282 -17.02 -12.97 17.66
C GLN A 282 -18.36 -12.78 16.95
N ALA A 283 -18.33 -12.38 15.68
CA ALA A 283 -19.51 -12.11 14.87
C ALA A 283 -20.16 -13.39 14.32
N ASP A 284 -21.31 -13.20 13.69
CA ASP A 284 -21.98 -14.20 12.87
C ASP A 284 -21.28 -14.29 11.51
N HIS A 285 -20.68 -15.45 11.21
CA HIS A 285 -19.87 -15.66 10.01
C HIS A 285 -20.69 -15.49 8.72
N THR A 286 -22.02 -15.73 8.76
CA THR A 286 -22.89 -15.57 7.59
C THR A 286 -22.97 -14.13 7.09
N LYS A 287 -22.62 -13.15 7.93
CA LYS A 287 -22.61 -11.73 7.60
C LYS A 287 -21.29 -11.26 7.00
N ILE A 288 -20.23 -12.06 7.09
CA ILE A 288 -18.90 -11.73 6.60
C ILE A 288 -18.79 -12.21 5.14
N THR A 289 -19.44 -11.46 4.25
CA THR A 289 -19.45 -11.73 2.81
C THR A 289 -18.28 -11.04 2.10
N GLN A 290 -17.96 -11.46 0.87
CA GLN A 290 -16.95 -10.78 0.07
C GLN A 290 -17.26 -9.29 -0.11
N LYS A 291 -18.53 -8.93 -0.34
CA LYS A 291 -18.96 -7.52 -0.44
C LYS A 291 -18.68 -6.75 0.85
N PHE A 292 -18.95 -7.36 2.00
CA PHE A 292 -18.63 -6.76 3.30
C PHE A 292 -17.11 -6.55 3.46
N MET A 293 -16.30 -7.54 3.07
CA MET A 293 -14.84 -7.43 3.11
C MET A 293 -14.31 -6.34 2.19
N SER A 294 -14.75 -6.29 0.93
CA SER A 294 -14.32 -5.26 -0.04
C SER A 294 -14.70 -3.85 0.38
N SER A 295 -15.81 -3.66 1.11
CA SER A 295 -16.19 -2.35 1.65
C SER A 295 -15.31 -1.87 2.80
N ARG A 296 -14.59 -2.79 3.46
CA ARG A 296 -13.83 -2.53 4.68
C ARG A 296 -12.32 -2.50 4.49
N PHE A 297 -11.85 -3.24 3.50
CA PHE A 297 -10.48 -3.28 3.02
C PHE A 297 -10.50 -2.87 1.56
N ASN A 298 -10.81 -1.60 1.33
CA ASN A 298 -11.03 -1.04 0.01
C ASN A 298 -9.71 -0.61 -0.66
N ASP A 299 -8.56 -0.85 -0.07
CA ASP A 299 -7.22 -0.46 -0.53
C ASP A 299 -6.35 -1.66 -0.96
N VAL A 300 -6.96 -2.84 -1.10
CA VAL A 300 -6.26 -4.09 -1.48
C VAL A 300 -6.69 -4.58 -2.86
N SER A 301 -5.79 -5.25 -3.57
CA SER A 301 -6.09 -5.82 -4.89
C SER A 301 -6.90 -7.11 -4.78
N ASN A 302 -6.63 -7.90 -3.74
CA ASN A 302 -7.37 -9.11 -3.45
C ASN A 302 -7.52 -9.32 -1.93
N ILE A 303 -8.63 -9.94 -1.53
CA ILE A 303 -8.93 -10.28 -0.14
C ILE A 303 -9.68 -11.60 -0.05
N HIS A 304 -9.32 -12.39 0.94
CA HIS A 304 -9.99 -13.64 1.25
C HIS A 304 -10.06 -13.84 2.76
N VAL A 305 -11.14 -14.50 3.22
CA VAL A 305 -11.39 -14.77 4.63
C VAL A 305 -11.77 -16.21 4.83
N ASP A 306 -11.08 -16.85 5.76
CA ASP A 306 -11.32 -18.22 6.15
C ASP A 306 -11.65 -18.34 7.64
N PHE A 307 -12.42 -19.36 7.96
CA PHE A 307 -12.84 -19.70 9.31
C PHE A 307 -12.30 -21.08 9.69
N GLY A 308 -11.91 -21.27 10.94
CA GLY A 308 -11.42 -22.55 11.44
C GLY A 308 -11.82 -22.80 12.87
N GLN A 309 -11.71 -24.04 13.29
CA GLN A 309 -12.14 -24.45 14.62
C GLN A 309 -11.38 -25.67 15.11
N VAL A 310 -10.78 -25.55 16.29
CA VAL A 310 -10.12 -26.66 16.98
C VAL A 310 -10.69 -26.84 18.39
N ASP A 311 -10.59 -28.06 18.92
CA ASP A 311 -10.84 -28.32 20.34
C ASP A 311 -9.85 -27.51 21.19
N PHE A 312 -10.35 -26.73 22.15
CA PHE A 312 -9.50 -25.86 22.97
C PHE A 312 -8.44 -26.65 23.73
N GLU A 313 -8.80 -27.83 24.25
CA GLU A 313 -7.89 -28.72 24.99
C GLU A 313 -6.72 -29.23 24.15
N LYS A 314 -6.90 -29.29 22.82
CA LYS A 314 -5.85 -29.73 21.88
C LYS A 314 -5.15 -28.55 21.22
N ALA A 315 -5.63 -27.32 21.44
CA ALA A 315 -5.22 -26.15 20.70
C ALA A 315 -3.78 -25.74 21.04
N ASN A 316 -2.90 -25.89 20.06
CA ASN A 316 -1.57 -25.30 20.05
C ASN A 316 -1.27 -24.79 18.63
N PRO A 317 -0.25 -23.93 18.42
CA PRO A 317 0.02 -23.37 17.09
C PRO A 317 0.15 -24.41 15.98
N LYS A 318 0.73 -25.58 16.27
CA LYS A 318 0.90 -26.67 15.30
C LYS A 318 -0.44 -27.31 14.95
N SER A 319 -1.24 -27.71 15.94
CA SER A 319 -2.55 -28.33 15.69
C SER A 319 -3.53 -27.38 15.00
N ILE A 320 -3.45 -26.08 15.30
CA ILE A 320 -4.24 -25.03 14.65
C ILE A 320 -3.88 -24.93 13.17
N VAL A 321 -2.60 -24.80 12.86
CA VAL A 321 -2.14 -24.69 11.46
C VAL A 321 -2.41 -26.00 10.71
N GLU A 322 -2.22 -27.16 11.34
CA GLU A 322 -2.60 -28.45 10.76
C GLU A 322 -4.10 -28.50 10.43
N GLU A 323 -4.99 -28.05 11.33
CA GLU A 323 -6.42 -28.00 11.03
C GLU A 323 -6.71 -27.15 9.79
N TRP A 324 -6.07 -25.97 9.68
CA TRP A 324 -6.18 -25.12 8.50
C TRP A 324 -5.71 -25.79 7.21
N MET A 325 -4.64 -26.59 7.27
CA MET A 325 -4.13 -27.34 6.11
C MET A 325 -5.12 -28.40 5.62
N HIS A 326 -5.98 -28.92 6.50
CA HIS A 326 -6.96 -29.96 6.16
C HIS A 326 -8.29 -29.42 5.64
N GLN A 327 -8.51 -28.10 5.64
CA GLN A 327 -9.76 -27.51 5.15
C GLN A 327 -9.81 -27.47 3.61
N THR A 328 -10.98 -27.69 3.01
CA THR A 328 -11.16 -27.74 1.55
C THR A 328 -10.85 -26.42 0.80
N GLN A 329 -10.88 -25.27 1.47
CA GLN A 329 -10.53 -23.96 0.91
C GLN A 329 -9.04 -23.57 1.10
N HIS A 330 -8.24 -24.47 1.67
CA HIS A 330 -6.81 -24.35 1.97
C HIS A 330 -5.90 -23.74 0.87
N PRO A 331 -6.02 -24.12 -0.42
CA PRO A 331 -5.06 -23.65 -1.43
C PRO A 331 -5.08 -22.13 -1.60
N ILE A 332 -6.24 -21.49 -1.41
CA ILE A 332 -6.36 -20.04 -1.65
C ILE A 332 -5.69 -19.28 -0.50
N ALA A 333 -6.02 -19.56 0.76
CA ALA A 333 -5.49 -18.79 1.87
C ALA A 333 -4.04 -19.10 2.24
N ILE A 334 -3.55 -20.32 2.00
CA ILE A 334 -2.17 -20.70 2.36
C ILE A 334 -1.23 -20.72 1.16
N LEU A 335 -1.73 -21.04 -0.05
CA LEU A 335 -0.92 -21.09 -1.26
C LEU A 335 -1.22 -19.95 -2.25
N GLY A 336 -2.16 -19.06 -1.94
CA GLY A 336 -2.48 -17.91 -2.78
C GLY A 336 -1.41 -16.83 -2.80
N GLU A 337 -1.53 -15.95 -3.80
CA GLU A 337 -0.66 -14.78 -4.03
C GLU A 337 -0.98 -13.59 -3.11
N PHE A 338 -1.18 -13.85 -1.82
CA PHE A 338 -1.34 -12.82 -0.80
C PHE A 338 0.02 -12.45 -0.19
N ASN A 339 0.11 -11.30 0.49
CA ASN A 339 1.34 -10.83 1.13
C ASN A 339 1.13 -10.29 2.55
N ARG A 340 -0.12 -10.22 3.00
CA ARG A 340 -0.51 -9.82 4.35
C ARG A 340 -1.50 -10.82 4.92
N ILE A 341 -1.40 -11.04 6.23
CA ILE A 341 -2.33 -11.89 6.96
C ILE A 341 -2.62 -11.32 8.35
N GLY A 342 -3.89 -11.33 8.71
CA GLY A 342 -4.35 -11.15 10.08
C GLY A 342 -5.02 -12.42 10.59
N ILE A 343 -4.72 -12.77 11.84
CA ILE A 343 -5.27 -13.97 12.46
C ILE A 343 -5.94 -13.58 13.79
N GLY A 344 -7.20 -13.96 13.93
CA GLY A 344 -8.00 -13.76 15.12
C GLY A 344 -8.43 -15.08 15.73
N PHE A 345 -8.60 -15.10 17.05
CA PHE A 345 -9.08 -16.25 17.80
C PHE A 345 -10.12 -15.84 18.84
N CYS A 346 -11.14 -16.67 19.03
CA CYS A 346 -12.04 -16.56 20.18
C CYS A 346 -12.41 -17.93 20.74
N LEU A 347 -12.66 -18.01 22.04
CA LEU A 347 -13.11 -19.23 22.69
C LEU A 347 -14.65 -19.25 22.73
N LYS A 348 -15.26 -20.26 22.11
CA LYS A 348 -16.71 -20.49 22.15
C LYS A 348 -16.99 -21.95 22.52
N LYS A 349 -17.67 -22.19 23.65
CA LYS A 349 -18.14 -23.53 24.07
C LYS A 349 -17.06 -24.63 23.96
N ASN A 350 -15.90 -24.41 24.59
CA ASN A 350 -14.71 -25.31 24.57
C ASN A 350 -14.04 -25.51 23.19
N LYS A 351 -14.35 -24.65 22.23
CA LYS A 351 -13.73 -24.65 20.89
C LYS A 351 -13.02 -23.33 20.67
N LEU A 352 -11.79 -23.41 20.19
CA LEU A 352 -11.05 -22.25 19.73
C LEU A 352 -11.44 -22.00 18.27
N CYS A 353 -12.25 -20.98 18.04
CA CYS A 353 -12.60 -20.52 16.71
C CYS A 353 -11.50 -19.58 16.22
N SER A 354 -11.12 -19.70 14.95
CA SER A 354 -10.15 -18.83 14.29
C SER A 354 -10.73 -18.19 13.05
N VAL A 355 -10.33 -16.95 12.79
CA VAL A 355 -10.56 -16.25 11.52
C VAL A 355 -9.21 -15.85 10.95
N ARG A 356 -9.03 -16.08 9.66
CA ARG A 356 -7.85 -15.66 8.90
C ARG A 356 -8.32 -14.69 7.83
N ILE A 357 -7.71 -13.52 7.77
CA ILE A 357 -7.92 -12.56 6.70
C ILE A 357 -6.58 -12.47 5.97
N VAL A 358 -6.57 -12.81 4.69
CA VAL A 358 -5.39 -12.63 3.83
C VAL A 358 -5.69 -11.57 2.79
N THR A 359 -4.72 -10.68 2.55
CA THR A 359 -4.84 -9.62 1.54
C THR A 359 -3.60 -9.54 0.68
N ARG A 360 -3.82 -9.07 -0.56
CA ARG A 360 -2.76 -8.63 -1.47
C ARG A 360 -2.80 -7.11 -1.48
N SER A 361 -1.85 -6.49 -0.79
CA SER A 361 -1.68 -5.04 -0.80
C SER A 361 -0.55 -4.67 -1.76
N LEU A 362 -0.80 -3.76 -2.70
CA LEU A 362 0.22 -3.31 -3.65
C LEU A 362 1.36 -2.55 -2.95
N HIS A 363 1.01 -1.70 -1.98
CA HIS A 363 1.99 -1.04 -1.11
C HIS A 363 2.91 -2.05 -0.42
N ALA A 364 2.31 -3.10 0.15
CA ALA A 364 3.04 -4.19 0.78
C ALA A 364 3.94 -4.96 -0.21
N SER A 365 3.48 -5.16 -1.44
CA SER A 365 4.24 -5.85 -2.48
C SER A 365 5.49 -5.08 -2.91
N LEU A 366 5.43 -3.74 -2.88
CA LEU A 366 6.63 -2.92 -3.10
C LEU A 366 7.67 -3.11 -2.00
N ILE A 367 7.23 -3.25 -0.75
CA ILE A 367 8.12 -3.44 0.42
C ILE A 367 8.80 -4.82 0.37
N ASP A 368 8.07 -5.87 -0.01
CA ASP A 368 8.61 -7.23 -0.05
C ASP A 368 9.27 -7.59 -1.38
N GLY A 369 9.09 -6.76 -2.41
CA GLY A 369 9.71 -6.90 -3.72
C GLY A 369 8.96 -7.79 -4.71
N SER A 370 7.76 -8.26 -4.36
CA SER A 370 6.88 -9.00 -5.28
C SER A 370 6.19 -8.12 -6.32
N GLU A 371 6.26 -6.80 -6.17
CA GLU A 371 5.94 -5.82 -7.21
C GLU A 371 7.11 -4.84 -7.39
N VAL A 372 7.16 -4.23 -8.57
CA VAL A 372 8.14 -3.20 -8.93
C VAL A 372 7.40 -1.97 -9.44
N LEU A 373 7.90 -0.79 -9.10
CA LEU A 373 7.46 0.45 -9.72
C LEU A 373 7.93 0.46 -11.17
N VAL A 374 6.98 0.34 -12.08
CA VAL A 374 7.20 0.52 -13.52
C VAL A 374 6.70 1.90 -13.89
N ASP A 375 7.42 2.57 -14.79
CA ASP A 375 6.99 3.87 -15.27
C ASP A 375 5.65 3.77 -15.99
N ASN A 376 4.78 4.75 -15.74
CA ASN A 376 3.43 4.83 -16.29
C ASN A 376 3.45 4.80 -17.83
N HIS A 377 4.42 5.46 -18.48
CA HIS A 377 4.49 5.48 -19.95
C HIS A 377 4.80 4.10 -20.53
N ILE A 378 5.63 3.30 -19.84
CA ILE A 378 5.95 1.92 -20.24
C ILE A 378 4.69 1.06 -20.11
N LEU A 379 3.98 1.17 -18.97
CA LEU A 379 2.73 0.43 -18.76
C LEU A 379 1.65 0.82 -19.79
N ALA A 380 1.51 2.11 -20.09
CA ALA A 380 0.56 2.61 -21.08
C ALA A 380 0.88 2.09 -22.48
N LYS A 381 2.15 2.11 -22.89
CA LYS A 381 2.60 1.54 -24.17
C LYS A 381 2.29 0.04 -24.25
N HIS A 382 2.58 -0.71 -23.18
CA HIS A 382 2.26 -2.15 -23.15
C HIS A 382 0.75 -2.43 -23.26
N VAL A 383 -0.11 -1.58 -22.69
CA VAL A 383 -1.57 -1.70 -22.88
C VAL A 383 -1.93 -1.51 -24.36
N ALA A 384 -1.38 -0.49 -25.03
CA ALA A 384 -1.63 -0.25 -26.46
C ALA A 384 -1.10 -1.40 -27.34
N GLU A 385 0.05 -1.96 -27.00
CA GLU A 385 0.63 -3.12 -27.68
C GLU A 385 -0.25 -4.36 -27.53
N GLU A 386 -0.72 -4.67 -26.32
CA GLU A 386 -1.64 -5.80 -26.11
C GLU A 386 -2.99 -5.63 -26.82
N MET A 387 -3.46 -4.39 -27.01
CA MET A 387 -4.63 -4.10 -27.86
C MET A 387 -4.33 -4.36 -29.33
N ASN A 388 -3.15 -3.98 -29.82
CA ASN A 388 -2.72 -4.26 -31.18
C ASN A 388 -2.57 -5.76 -31.43
N ASP A 389 -2.02 -6.51 -30.49
CA ASP A 389 -1.90 -7.96 -30.61
C ASP A 389 -3.30 -8.62 -30.64
N PHE A 390 -4.26 -8.08 -29.89
CA PHE A 390 -5.66 -8.52 -29.97
C PHE A 390 -6.29 -8.23 -31.33
N ARG A 391 -5.97 -7.09 -31.96
CA ARG A 391 -6.42 -6.76 -33.33
C ARG A 391 -5.82 -7.69 -34.38
N GLU A 392 -4.53 -7.98 -34.27
CA GLU A 392 -3.84 -8.92 -35.17
C GLU A 392 -4.42 -10.33 -35.09
N GLN A 393 -4.76 -10.80 -33.88
CA GLN A 393 -5.47 -12.07 -33.69
C GLN A 393 -6.81 -12.12 -34.45
N HIS A 394 -7.41 -10.97 -34.75
CA HIS A 394 -8.64 -10.82 -35.54
C HIS A 394 -8.37 -10.39 -36.98
N SER A 395 -7.13 -10.47 -37.45
CA SER A 395 -6.72 -10.08 -38.82
C SER A 395 -6.99 -8.61 -39.16
N LEU A 396 -6.95 -7.73 -38.17
CA LEU A 396 -7.04 -6.28 -38.35
C LEU A 396 -5.64 -5.64 -38.30
N ALA A 397 -5.48 -4.50 -38.97
CA ALA A 397 -4.24 -3.73 -38.94
C ALA A 397 -3.96 -3.18 -37.52
N ARG A 398 -2.69 -3.11 -37.13
CA ARG A 398 -2.26 -2.41 -35.91
C ARG A 398 -2.66 -0.93 -35.98
N LEU A 399 -3.05 -0.38 -34.84
CA LEU A 399 -3.23 1.05 -34.62
C LEU A 399 -1.87 1.74 -34.50
N ASN A 400 -1.74 2.94 -35.04
CA ASN A 400 -0.56 3.77 -34.85
C ASN A 400 -0.57 4.35 -33.44
N LEU A 401 0.57 4.30 -32.76
CA LEU A 401 0.75 4.96 -31.48
C LEU A 401 0.95 6.46 -31.75
N ASP A 402 -0.01 7.30 -31.36
CA ASP A 402 0.04 8.76 -31.59
C ASP A 402 0.42 9.50 -30.30
N ASP A 403 1.54 10.22 -30.33
CA ASP A 403 2.11 10.88 -29.15
C ASP A 403 1.17 11.92 -28.52
N ASP A 404 0.39 12.64 -29.35
CA ASP A 404 -0.57 13.63 -28.86
C ASP A 404 -1.74 12.95 -28.15
N LEU A 405 -2.24 11.82 -28.67
CA LEU A 405 -3.24 11.00 -27.98
C LEU A 405 -2.69 10.40 -26.68
N PHE A 406 -1.44 9.92 -26.65
CA PHE A 406 -0.80 9.44 -25.42
C PHE A 406 -0.70 10.55 -24.36
N LYS A 407 -0.25 11.74 -24.78
CA LYS A 407 -0.16 12.91 -23.91
C LYS A 407 -1.53 13.30 -23.36
N PHE A 408 -2.54 13.39 -24.21
CA PHE A 408 -3.90 13.73 -23.77
C PHE A 408 -4.48 12.66 -22.84
N ALA A 409 -4.36 11.37 -23.19
CA ALA A 409 -4.83 10.27 -22.35
C ALA A 409 -4.14 10.27 -20.98
N GLN A 410 -2.85 10.63 -20.92
CA GLN A 410 -2.12 10.78 -19.66
C GLN A 410 -2.74 11.89 -18.80
N ILE A 411 -2.92 13.09 -19.37
CA ILE A 411 -3.54 14.23 -18.67
C ILE A 411 -4.94 13.87 -18.15
N HIS A 412 -5.74 13.19 -18.98
CA HIS A 412 -7.09 12.75 -18.60
C HIS A 412 -7.08 11.72 -17.46
N SER A 413 -6.16 10.76 -17.50
CA SER A 413 -5.99 9.78 -16.42
C SER A 413 -5.60 10.48 -15.11
N GLU A 414 -4.68 11.45 -15.18
CA GLU A 414 -4.24 12.22 -14.02
C GLU A 414 -5.36 13.08 -13.42
N TYR A 415 -6.19 13.69 -14.27
CA TYR A 415 -7.37 14.43 -13.85
C TYR A 415 -8.33 13.54 -13.05
N ILE A 416 -8.65 12.34 -13.55
CA ILE A 416 -9.55 11.41 -12.84
C ILE A 416 -8.92 10.89 -11.55
N ALA A 417 -7.64 10.50 -11.54
CA ALA A 417 -6.97 9.99 -10.35
C ALA A 417 -6.85 11.04 -9.23
N ASN A 418 -6.83 12.33 -9.59
CA ASN A 418 -6.90 13.43 -8.64
C ASN A 418 -8.34 13.80 -8.22
N GLY A 419 -9.34 12.97 -8.54
CA GLY A 419 -10.74 13.17 -8.15
C GLY A 419 -11.50 14.13 -9.05
N SER A 420 -11.07 14.30 -10.30
CA SER A 420 -11.68 15.21 -11.28
C SER A 420 -11.70 16.67 -10.82
N GLU A 421 -10.69 17.07 -10.05
CA GLU A 421 -10.48 18.45 -9.63
C GLU A 421 -9.78 19.27 -10.73
N GLY A 422 -10.27 20.49 -10.99
CA GLY A 422 -9.73 21.40 -11.99
C GLY A 422 -10.51 21.42 -13.31
N THR A 423 -9.88 21.94 -14.37
CA THR A 423 -10.46 21.98 -15.72
C THR A 423 -10.52 20.58 -16.30
N ASN A 424 -11.68 20.19 -16.83
CA ASN A 424 -11.83 18.92 -17.54
C ASN A 424 -10.92 18.93 -18.79
N PRO A 425 -10.00 17.98 -18.97
CA PRO A 425 -9.08 17.97 -20.11
C PRO A 425 -9.75 17.99 -21.48
N ILE A 426 -10.99 17.49 -21.60
CA ILE A 426 -11.76 17.52 -22.86
C ILE A 426 -12.16 18.97 -23.23
N GLU A 427 -12.32 19.83 -22.23
CA GLU A 427 -12.67 21.24 -22.40
C GLU A 427 -11.42 22.13 -22.54
N ASP A 428 -10.22 21.56 -22.43
CA ASP A 428 -8.96 22.29 -22.52
C ASP A 428 -8.57 22.59 -23.97
N ASP A 429 -7.80 23.67 -24.15
CA ASP A 429 -7.35 24.17 -25.45
C ASP A 429 -6.55 23.11 -26.22
N PHE A 430 -5.79 22.26 -25.51
CA PHE A 430 -5.03 21.17 -26.14
C PHE A 430 -5.97 20.17 -26.83
N TYR A 431 -7.05 19.75 -26.18
CA TYR A 431 -7.98 18.81 -26.80
C TYR A 431 -8.76 19.48 -27.94
N GLN A 432 -9.38 20.62 -27.66
CA GLN A 432 -10.28 21.33 -28.59
C GLN A 432 -9.59 21.80 -29.88
N ASN A 433 -8.33 22.22 -29.79
CA ASN A 433 -7.63 22.82 -30.93
C ASN A 433 -6.58 21.89 -31.59
N ILE A 434 -6.11 20.85 -30.90
CA ILE A 434 -5.05 19.96 -31.41
C ILE A 434 -5.58 18.55 -31.66
N ILE A 435 -6.27 17.94 -30.69
CA ILE A 435 -6.74 16.56 -30.82
C ILE A 435 -8.00 16.48 -31.67
N GLU A 436 -9.08 17.14 -31.24
CA GLU A 436 -10.40 17.03 -31.84
C GLU A 436 -10.41 17.35 -33.35
N PRO A 437 -9.71 18.40 -33.86
CA PRO A 437 -9.71 18.70 -35.29
C PRO A 437 -8.95 17.69 -36.16
N ARG A 438 -8.09 16.84 -35.58
CA ARG A 438 -7.28 15.85 -36.33
C ARG A 438 -8.04 14.58 -36.67
N TYR A 439 -9.14 14.31 -35.99
CA TYR A 439 -9.86 13.04 -36.05
C TYR A 439 -11.33 13.26 -36.40
N LYS A 440 -11.86 12.41 -37.27
CA LYS A 440 -13.29 12.40 -37.59
C LYS A 440 -14.12 11.84 -36.44
N LEU A 441 -13.56 10.87 -35.73
CA LEU A 441 -14.16 10.20 -34.59
C LEU A 441 -13.07 9.86 -33.56
N SER A 442 -13.37 10.05 -32.29
CA SER A 442 -12.57 9.58 -31.16
C SER A 442 -13.47 8.89 -30.14
N ASP A 443 -13.03 7.74 -29.63
CA ASP A 443 -13.58 7.11 -28.43
C ASP A 443 -12.61 7.34 -27.26
N ILE A 444 -13.14 7.80 -26.12
CA ILE A 444 -12.37 7.99 -24.89
C ILE A 444 -12.97 7.09 -23.82
N SER A 445 -12.24 6.05 -23.48
CA SER A 445 -12.67 5.03 -22.52
C SER A 445 -11.81 5.10 -21.27
N HIS A 446 -12.44 5.14 -20.09
CA HIS A 446 -11.74 5.09 -18.80
C HIS A 446 -12.03 3.80 -18.05
N THR A 447 -10.99 3.18 -17.49
CA THR A 447 -11.14 2.05 -16.57
C THR A 447 -10.16 2.15 -15.42
N THR A 448 -10.45 1.41 -14.36
CA THR A 448 -9.56 1.30 -13.20
C THR A 448 -9.17 -0.15 -12.97
N CYS A 449 -7.99 -0.42 -12.45
CA CYS A 449 -7.62 -1.73 -11.93
C CYS A 449 -6.76 -1.61 -10.67
N ARG A 450 -6.57 -2.71 -9.96
CA ARG A 450 -5.77 -2.75 -8.72
C ARG A 450 -4.56 -3.64 -8.90
N GLU A 451 -3.84 -3.43 -9.99
CA GLU A 451 -2.58 -4.09 -10.26
C GLU A 451 -1.57 -3.04 -10.71
N MET A 452 -0.29 -3.30 -10.44
CA MET A 452 0.80 -2.42 -10.86
C MET A 452 1.47 -2.98 -12.13
N SER A 453 2.46 -3.86 -11.98
CA SER A 453 3.14 -4.46 -13.13
C SER A 453 2.22 -5.32 -14.00
N ARG A 454 1.12 -5.83 -13.41
CA ARG A 454 0.11 -6.65 -14.09
C ARG A 454 -1.05 -5.83 -14.68
N ALA A 455 -1.01 -4.50 -14.57
CA ALA A 455 -2.08 -3.62 -15.07
C ALA A 455 -2.43 -3.88 -16.55
N PRO A 456 -1.48 -4.03 -17.50
CA PRO A 456 -1.83 -4.26 -18.91
C PRO A 456 -2.74 -5.48 -19.12
N LYS A 457 -2.41 -6.60 -18.47
CA LYS A 457 -3.19 -7.85 -18.57
C LYS A 457 -4.59 -7.71 -17.97
N GLU A 458 -4.71 -7.06 -16.81
CA GLU A 458 -6.02 -6.84 -16.18
C GLU A 458 -6.89 -5.86 -16.95
N VAL A 459 -6.31 -4.79 -17.52
CA VAL A 459 -7.02 -3.86 -18.40
C VAL A 459 -7.56 -4.60 -19.62
N MET A 460 -6.72 -5.40 -20.29
CA MET A 460 -7.14 -6.17 -21.45
C MET A 460 -8.20 -7.21 -21.14
N LYS A 461 -8.11 -7.87 -19.99
CA LYS A 461 -9.16 -8.78 -19.52
C LYS A 461 -10.49 -8.06 -19.34
N LYS A 462 -10.50 -6.84 -18.81
CA LYS A 462 -11.73 -6.03 -18.69
C LYS A 462 -12.28 -5.64 -20.06
N TRP A 463 -11.40 -5.18 -20.94
CA TRP A 463 -11.77 -4.79 -22.31
C TRP A 463 -12.36 -5.96 -23.10
N ARG A 464 -11.73 -7.13 -23.09
CA ARG A 464 -12.21 -8.34 -23.81
C ARG A 464 -13.56 -8.84 -23.32
N ASN A 465 -13.91 -8.57 -22.05
CA ASN A 465 -15.18 -8.96 -21.46
C ASN A 465 -16.27 -7.88 -21.62
N ASN A 466 -15.95 -6.73 -22.20
CA ASN A 466 -16.89 -5.65 -22.46
C ASN A 466 -17.18 -5.58 -23.97
N THR A 467 -18.41 -5.90 -24.37
CA THR A 467 -18.84 -5.93 -25.77
C THR A 467 -18.69 -4.59 -26.48
N ASP A 468 -18.87 -3.47 -25.75
CA ASP A 468 -18.77 -2.14 -26.33
C ASP A 468 -17.30 -1.80 -26.62
N CYS A 469 -16.40 -2.05 -25.66
CA CYS A 469 -14.95 -1.89 -25.86
C CYS A 469 -14.42 -2.78 -27.00
N VAL A 470 -14.88 -4.04 -27.07
CA VAL A 470 -14.52 -4.95 -28.17
C VAL A 470 -14.97 -4.41 -29.52
N SER A 471 -16.17 -3.80 -29.58
CA SER A 471 -16.68 -3.23 -30.83
C SER A 471 -15.87 -2.03 -31.31
N VAL A 472 -15.29 -1.24 -30.40
CA VAL A 472 -14.41 -0.11 -30.73
C VAL A 472 -13.05 -0.60 -31.21
N VAL A 473 -12.39 -1.47 -30.42
CA VAL A 473 -11.04 -1.94 -30.73
C VAL A 473 -10.96 -2.78 -32.00
N LEU A 474 -12.06 -3.43 -32.41
CA LEU A 474 -12.13 -4.21 -33.65
C LEU A 474 -12.75 -3.44 -34.83
N ASN A 475 -12.89 -2.12 -34.74
CA ASN A 475 -13.42 -1.28 -35.81
C ASN A 475 -12.32 -0.80 -36.79
N LEU A 476 -12.75 -0.14 -37.87
CA LEU A 476 -11.88 0.64 -38.76
C LEU A 476 -11.49 1.95 -38.08
N VAL A 477 -10.34 1.93 -37.43
CA VAL A 477 -9.73 3.00 -36.64
C VAL A 477 -8.23 3.00 -36.92
N ASP A 478 -7.59 4.16 -36.78
CA ASP A 478 -6.22 4.37 -37.25
C ASP A 478 -5.23 4.48 -36.10
N ASP A 479 -5.57 5.23 -35.06
CA ASP A 479 -4.62 5.68 -34.05
C ASP A 479 -5.09 5.33 -32.63
N ILE A 480 -4.13 5.19 -31.72
CA ILE A 480 -4.35 4.94 -30.30
C ILE A 480 -3.44 5.80 -29.42
N GLY A 481 -4.00 6.26 -28.30
CA GLY A 481 -3.23 6.78 -27.17
C GLY A 481 -3.71 6.16 -25.86
N VAL A 482 -2.76 5.85 -24.98
CA VAL A 482 -3.09 5.33 -23.64
C VAL A 482 -2.38 6.18 -22.59
N GLY A 483 -3.13 6.54 -21.56
CA GLY A 483 -2.61 7.20 -20.37
C GLY A 483 -2.84 6.33 -19.16
N LEU A 484 -1.90 6.39 -18.21
CA LEU A 484 -1.96 5.59 -17.00
C LEU A 484 -1.41 6.38 -15.82
N CYS A 485 -2.10 6.31 -14.69
CA CYS A 485 -1.55 6.83 -13.43
C CYS A 485 -2.12 6.07 -12.23
N PHE A 486 -1.55 6.29 -11.06
CA PHE A 486 -1.98 5.67 -9.82
C PHE A 486 -2.39 6.74 -8.81
N ASP A 487 -3.46 6.47 -8.07
CA ASP A 487 -3.96 7.31 -6.98
C ASP A 487 -3.33 6.95 -5.62
N GLU A 488 -3.67 7.70 -4.57
CA GLU A 488 -3.10 7.52 -3.22
C GLU A 488 -3.37 6.15 -2.57
N ASP A 489 -4.35 5.41 -3.11
CA ASP A 489 -4.81 4.09 -2.69
C ASP A 489 -4.32 2.98 -3.65
N TYR A 490 -3.36 3.29 -4.53
CA TYR A 490 -2.77 2.35 -5.51
C TYR A 490 -3.77 1.84 -6.56
N VAL A 491 -4.87 2.55 -6.81
CA VAL A 491 -5.75 2.27 -7.94
C VAL A 491 -5.10 2.80 -9.21
N CYS A 492 -4.93 1.91 -10.19
CA CYS A 492 -4.44 2.24 -11.51
C CYS A 492 -5.60 2.78 -12.36
N HIS A 493 -5.51 4.05 -12.74
CA HIS A 493 -6.42 4.77 -13.61
C HIS A 493 -5.89 4.74 -15.03
N VAL A 494 -6.68 4.21 -15.97
CA VAL A 494 -6.27 4.02 -17.36
C VAL A 494 -7.28 4.67 -18.28
N THR A 495 -6.82 5.62 -19.08
CA THR A 495 -7.60 6.20 -20.18
C THR A 495 -7.05 5.66 -21.49
N VAL A 496 -7.92 5.13 -22.33
CA VAL A 496 -7.59 4.66 -23.67
C VAL A 496 -8.38 5.50 -24.65
N ILE A 497 -7.69 5.97 -25.68
CA ILE A 497 -8.26 6.78 -26.73
C ILE A 497 -7.99 6.10 -28.05
N ILE A 498 -9.04 5.80 -28.80
CA ILE A 498 -8.95 5.19 -30.12
C ILE A 498 -9.61 6.17 -31.10
N ALA A 499 -8.91 6.51 -32.18
CA ALA A 499 -9.36 7.54 -33.10
C ALA A 499 -9.28 7.10 -34.57
N ASP A 500 -10.18 7.65 -35.37
CA ASP A 500 -10.26 7.49 -36.82
C ASP A 500 -9.98 8.84 -37.48
N LYS A 501 -8.98 8.89 -38.36
CA LYS A 501 -8.63 10.09 -39.14
C LYS A 501 -9.65 10.35 -40.25
N GLY A 502 -10.45 9.36 -40.61
CA GLY A 502 -11.51 9.44 -41.61
C GLY A 502 -10.99 9.33 -43.03
N GLY A 503 -11.02 8.11 -43.57
CA GLY A 503 -11.14 7.86 -45.02
C GLY A 503 -12.59 7.93 -45.51
N GLU A 504 -12.82 7.78 -46.83
CA GLU A 504 -14.06 7.98 -47.63
C GLU A 504 -15.39 7.33 -47.14
N LYS A 505 -15.49 6.77 -45.94
CA LYS A 505 -16.75 6.18 -45.45
C LYS A 505 -17.33 6.96 -44.28
N GLU A 506 -18.65 7.21 -44.36
CA GLU A 506 -19.46 7.65 -43.23
C GLU A 506 -19.46 6.58 -42.14
N VAL A 507 -19.08 6.98 -40.93
CA VAL A 507 -19.10 6.12 -39.74
C VAL A 507 -19.97 6.80 -38.69
N VAL A 508 -20.79 5.96 -38.04
CA VAL A 508 -21.82 6.32 -37.06
C VAL A 508 -21.18 6.57 -35.70
N ASN A 509 -21.51 7.71 -35.12
CA ASN A 509 -21.08 8.15 -33.80
C ASN A 509 -21.54 7.16 -32.72
N LYS A 510 -20.61 6.50 -32.02
CA LYS A 510 -20.86 5.78 -30.78
C LYS A 510 -19.87 6.27 -29.74
N ILE A 511 -20.22 7.37 -29.08
CA ILE A 511 -19.59 7.74 -27.81
C ILE A 511 -20.08 6.73 -26.78
N VAL A 512 -19.21 5.88 -26.27
CA VAL A 512 -19.52 5.05 -25.09
C VAL A 512 -18.97 5.77 -23.88
N SER A 513 -19.80 6.61 -23.26
CA SER A 513 -19.52 7.11 -21.91
C SER A 513 -19.65 5.93 -20.93
N LEU A 514 -18.58 5.61 -20.21
CA LEU A 514 -18.60 4.68 -19.07
C LEU A 514 -19.07 5.36 -17.78
#